data_AF-R7WPD1-F1
#
_entry.id   AF-R7WPD1-F1
#
_cell.length_a   1.000
_cell.length_b   1.000
_cell.length_c   1.000
_cell.angle_alpha   90.00
_cell.angle_beta   90.00
_cell.angle_gamma   90.00
#
_symmetry.space_group_name_H-M   'P 1'
#
loop_
_entity.id
_entity.type
_entity.pdbx_description
1 polymer ?
#
loop_
_entity_poly.entity_id
_entity_poly.type
_entity_poly.pdbx_seq_one_letter_code
_entity_poly.pdbx_strand_id
1 'polypeptide(L)'
;MTMKSGRDDLTFEGGYYVYGLIDPFELMRTQNELLSVFYVGKGKDLRWEQHQKDVRKTLESELLLLERIGSKAERIRKILERGGTVSAVRLSGGYENSDDAYRAESLAIDLVGDLLRAAGRPPLTNAQPGHHAGFIPLGEHFRFVTSEDMDIPPANGRGNVPRGDHALLVKGTAEQFVNAGHRLLTDVELPAALEPHRSRLKLLDDSAEAVDTADHEIVRPGWDSDNPWNDNQARDRARRYWKLGVDRAAGWLADPESAPAVVLLGIPDGAKTVVRYAWELQQSGTWEFFPASRLWGVPLGRRLHSHRALGRALYEDRDGRRVQVLANHVAGWRTLQL
;
A
#
# COMPACT_ATOMS: atom_id res chain seq x y z
N MET A 1 52.31 -15.02 11.32
CA MET A 1 51.34 -15.44 10.28
C MET A 1 50.41 -14.25 10.06
N THR A 2 50.77 -13.38 9.14
CA THR A 2 50.18 -12.05 8.98
C THR A 2 49.06 -12.16 7.95
N MET A 3 47.79 -12.05 8.39
CA MET A 3 46.66 -11.97 7.47
C MET A 3 46.78 -10.66 6.68
N LYS A 4 47.10 -10.76 5.39
CA LYS A 4 46.90 -9.67 4.44
C LYS A 4 45.39 -9.52 4.23
N SER A 5 44.80 -8.44 4.74
CA SER A 5 43.45 -8.04 4.32
C SER A 5 43.53 -7.60 2.86
N GLY A 6 43.06 -8.45 1.95
CA GLY A 6 42.83 -8.06 0.56
C GLY A 6 41.76 -6.96 0.54
N ARG A 7 42.19 -5.70 0.43
CA ARG A 7 41.35 -4.67 -0.14
C ARG A 7 41.41 -4.91 -1.64
N ASP A 8 40.43 -5.64 -2.16
CA ASP A 8 40.17 -5.67 -3.59
C ASP A 8 39.79 -4.24 -4.00
N ASP A 9 40.70 -3.58 -4.70
CA ASP A 9 40.46 -2.33 -5.42
C ASP A 9 39.44 -2.61 -6.52
N LEU A 10 38.17 -2.53 -6.18
CA LEU A 10 37.06 -2.65 -7.11
C LEU A 10 36.91 -1.34 -7.90
N THR A 11 37.75 -1.17 -8.92
CA THR A 11 37.48 -0.21 -10.00
C THR A 11 36.35 -0.77 -10.87
N PHE A 12 35.14 -0.22 -10.70
CA PHE A 12 33.95 -0.68 -11.42
C PHE A 12 33.72 0.15 -12.70
N GLU A 13 33.71 -0.50 -13.85
CA GLU A 13 33.34 0.15 -15.12
C GLU A 13 31.84 0.49 -15.15
N GLY A 14 31.54 1.80 -15.00
CA GLY A 14 30.51 2.55 -15.72
C GLY A 14 29.02 2.48 -15.30
N GLY A 15 28.59 1.43 -14.60
CA GLY A 15 27.17 1.23 -14.27
C GLY A 15 26.71 1.83 -12.93
N TYR A 16 25.41 2.09 -12.79
CA TYR A 16 24.80 2.31 -11.47
C TYR A 16 24.74 0.99 -10.67
N TYR A 17 24.80 1.11 -9.35
CA TYR A 17 24.65 -0.01 -8.43
C TYR A 17 23.90 0.41 -7.16
N VAL A 18 23.39 -0.58 -6.44
CA VAL A 18 22.75 -0.43 -5.12
C VAL A 18 23.69 -0.99 -4.06
N TYR A 19 23.86 -0.24 -2.98
CA TYR A 19 24.74 -0.60 -1.87
C TYR A 19 24.02 -0.43 -0.51
N GLY A 20 24.48 -1.17 0.48
CA GLY A 20 24.11 -1.03 1.88
C GLY A 20 25.29 -0.48 2.70
N LEU A 21 25.07 0.53 3.55
CA LEU A 21 26.06 0.96 4.53
C LEU A 21 25.94 0.10 5.79
N ILE A 22 27.08 -0.41 6.26
CA ILE A 22 27.19 -1.34 7.38
C ILE A 22 27.62 -0.60 8.63
N ASP A 23 26.92 -0.88 9.73
CA ASP A 23 27.36 -0.50 11.07
C ASP A 23 28.36 -1.55 11.59
N PRO A 24 29.64 -1.20 11.76
CA PRO A 24 30.67 -2.17 12.13
C PRO A 24 30.43 -2.77 13.52
N PHE A 25 29.78 -2.05 14.43
CA PHE A 25 29.46 -2.55 15.76
C PHE A 25 28.34 -3.60 15.72
N GLU A 26 27.38 -3.40 14.82
CA GLU A 26 26.34 -4.40 14.57
C GLU A 26 26.88 -5.61 13.81
N LEU A 27 27.83 -5.41 12.91
CA LEU A 27 28.50 -6.52 12.23
C LEU A 27 29.25 -7.41 13.22
N MET A 28 29.98 -6.82 14.17
CA MET A 28 30.63 -7.59 15.23
C MET A 28 29.62 -8.38 16.08
N ARG A 29 28.43 -7.82 16.33
CA ARG A 29 27.41 -8.46 17.17
C ARG A 29 26.63 -9.56 16.44
N THR A 30 26.31 -9.35 15.15
CA THR A 30 25.46 -10.26 14.37
C THR A 30 26.26 -11.27 13.56
N GLN A 31 27.52 -10.95 13.24
CA GLN A 31 28.33 -11.68 12.26
C GLN A 31 27.63 -11.85 10.90
N ASN A 32 26.73 -10.92 10.56
CA ASN A 32 25.93 -10.96 9.33
C ASN A 32 25.85 -9.55 8.72
N GLU A 33 26.36 -9.41 7.50
CA GLU A 33 26.43 -8.12 6.80
C GLU A 33 25.05 -7.52 6.54
N LEU A 34 24.09 -8.32 6.07
CA LEU A 34 22.73 -7.84 5.76
C LEU A 34 21.98 -7.37 7.02
N LEU A 35 22.15 -8.06 8.15
CA LEU A 35 21.55 -7.66 9.43
C LEU A 35 22.25 -6.45 10.08
N SER A 36 23.35 -6.01 9.49
CA SER A 36 24.15 -4.87 9.94
C SER A 36 24.01 -3.66 9.02
N VAL A 37 23.23 -3.76 7.95
CA VAL A 37 22.90 -2.64 7.06
C VAL A 37 21.98 -1.66 7.78
N PHE A 38 22.35 -0.37 7.81
CA PHE A 38 21.54 0.70 8.40
C PHE A 38 21.02 1.71 7.36
N TYR A 39 21.49 1.63 6.13
CA TYR A 39 21.09 2.50 5.03
C TYR A 39 21.29 1.77 3.71
N VAL A 40 20.33 1.89 2.80
CA VAL A 40 20.46 1.41 1.42
C VAL A 40 20.47 2.62 0.49
N GLY A 41 21.38 2.64 -0.47
CA GLY A 41 21.52 3.73 -1.43
C GLY A 41 21.84 3.24 -2.83
N LYS A 42 21.61 4.09 -3.83
CA LYS A 42 22.19 3.94 -5.16
C LYS A 42 23.38 4.87 -5.40
N GLY A 43 24.27 4.47 -6.31
CA GLY A 43 25.44 5.27 -6.67
C GLY A 43 26.08 4.84 -7.99
N LYS A 44 27.03 5.67 -8.43
CA LYS A 44 28.09 5.34 -9.39
C LYS A 44 29.43 5.43 -8.69
N ASP A 45 30.45 4.79 -9.26
CA ASP A 45 31.84 4.88 -8.78
C ASP A 45 31.95 4.57 -7.28
N LEU A 46 32.71 5.34 -6.51
CA LEU A 46 32.91 5.17 -5.06
C LEU A 46 31.97 6.07 -4.23
N ARG A 47 30.67 6.11 -4.57
CA ARG A 47 29.67 6.98 -3.90
C ARG A 47 29.60 6.79 -2.38
N TRP A 48 29.84 5.59 -1.87
CA TRP A 48 29.83 5.33 -0.42
C TRP A 48 31.01 5.98 0.31
N GLU A 49 32.20 6.07 -0.32
CA GLU A 49 33.34 6.79 0.23
C GLU A 49 33.07 8.30 0.28
N GLN A 50 32.38 8.83 -0.73
CA GLN A 50 31.95 10.22 -0.76
C GLN A 50 31.13 10.57 0.48
N HIS A 51 30.20 9.70 0.91
CA HIS A 51 29.41 9.94 2.11
C HIS A 51 30.25 10.04 3.39
N GLN A 52 31.31 9.24 3.52
CA GLN A 52 32.19 9.36 4.68
C GLN A 52 33.03 10.63 4.63
N LYS A 53 33.54 10.99 3.44
CA LYS A 53 34.30 12.22 3.24
C LYS A 53 33.45 13.44 3.55
N ASP A 54 32.21 13.47 3.07
CA ASP A 54 31.27 14.56 3.31
C ASP A 54 30.99 14.73 4.81
N VAL A 55 30.71 13.64 5.54
CA VAL A 55 30.47 13.70 6.99
C VAL A 55 31.72 14.09 7.77
N ARG A 56 32.91 13.56 7.44
CA ARG A 56 34.17 13.99 8.08
C ARG A 56 34.45 15.47 7.85
N LYS A 57 34.25 15.96 6.63
CA LYS A 57 34.39 17.37 6.30
C LYS A 57 33.39 18.23 7.08
N THR A 58 32.15 17.76 7.27
CA THR A 58 31.16 18.44 8.12
C THR A 58 31.60 18.47 9.57
N LEU A 59 32.10 17.37 10.13
CA LEU A 59 32.62 17.28 11.50
C LEU A 59 33.83 18.20 11.72
N GLU A 60 34.76 18.25 10.77
CA GLU A 60 35.90 19.18 10.81
C GLU A 60 35.46 20.66 10.75
N SER A 61 34.28 20.94 10.20
CA SER A 61 33.70 22.28 10.09
C SER A 61 32.76 22.67 11.25
N GLU A 62 32.61 21.84 12.30
CA GLU A 62 31.62 22.03 13.37
C GLU A 62 31.89 23.25 14.28
N LEU A 63 31.35 24.40 13.89
CA LEU A 63 30.91 25.43 14.83
C LEU A 63 29.55 26.07 14.48
N LEU A 64 28.89 25.74 13.35
CA LEU A 64 27.74 26.55 12.90
C LEU A 64 26.46 25.87 12.34
N LEU A 65 26.34 24.54 12.22
CA LEU A 65 25.11 23.95 11.62
C LEU A 65 24.61 22.69 12.35
N LEU A 66 24.24 22.84 13.63
CA LEU A 66 23.63 21.77 14.43
C LEU A 66 22.16 21.45 14.07
N GLU A 67 21.48 22.28 13.26
CA GLU A 67 20.01 22.18 13.12
C GLU A 67 19.49 21.38 11.91
N ARG A 68 20.34 20.81 11.04
CA ARG A 68 19.86 20.08 9.83
C ARG A 68 20.60 18.78 9.50
N ILE A 69 21.07 18.05 10.50
CA ILE A 69 21.71 16.76 10.25
C ILE A 69 20.63 15.68 10.02
N GLY A 70 20.52 15.17 8.79
CA GLY A 70 19.60 14.09 8.46
C GLY A 70 19.93 12.76 9.19
N SER A 71 18.94 11.88 9.34
CA SER A 71 19.02 10.59 10.07
C SER A 71 20.25 9.73 9.70
N LYS A 72 20.62 9.71 8.43
CA LYS A 72 21.81 9.01 7.91
C LYS A 72 23.12 9.61 8.44
N ALA A 73 23.28 10.93 8.37
CA ALA A 73 24.51 11.61 8.77
C ALA A 73 24.74 11.47 10.28
N GLU A 74 23.66 11.54 11.06
CA GLU A 74 23.69 11.29 12.51
C GLU A 74 24.19 9.88 12.84
N ARG A 75 23.76 8.86 12.09
CA ARG A 75 24.22 7.48 12.29
C ARG A 75 25.70 7.31 11.94
N ILE A 76 26.15 7.91 10.83
CA ILE A 76 27.57 7.89 10.43
C ILE A 76 28.44 8.56 11.48
N ARG A 77 28.04 9.75 11.98
CA ARG A 77 28.75 10.45 13.05
C ARG A 77 28.94 9.57 14.29
N LYS A 78 27.88 8.95 14.80
CA LYS A 78 27.94 8.05 15.96
C LYS A 78 28.90 6.87 15.77
N ILE A 79 29.03 6.37 14.55
CA ILE A 79 29.99 5.29 14.24
C ILE A 79 31.43 5.83 14.31
N LEU A 80 31.67 7.00 13.70
CA LEU A 80 32.99 7.64 13.66
C LEU A 80 33.48 8.07 15.05
N GLU A 81 32.61 8.66 15.88
CA GLU A 81 32.93 9.08 17.25
C GLU A 81 33.37 7.91 18.14
N ARG A 82 32.87 6.69 17.87
CA ARG A 82 33.26 5.46 18.57
C ARG A 82 34.55 4.83 18.02
N GLY A 83 35.24 5.51 17.10
CA GLY A 83 36.42 4.98 16.42
C GLY A 83 36.12 3.93 15.35
N GLY A 84 34.85 3.75 14.97
CA GLY A 84 34.45 2.84 13.91
C GLY A 84 34.69 3.42 12.52
N THR A 85 34.76 2.55 11.51
CA THR A 85 34.73 2.94 10.09
C THR A 85 33.49 2.37 9.46
N VAL A 86 32.72 3.21 8.76
CA VAL A 86 31.58 2.71 7.97
C VAL A 86 32.13 1.89 6.81
N SER A 87 31.55 0.75 6.52
CA SER A 87 31.82 0.00 5.30
C SER A 87 30.56 -0.06 4.45
N ALA A 88 30.70 -0.47 3.19
CA ALA A 88 29.58 -0.69 2.31
C ALA A 88 29.64 -2.09 1.71
N VAL A 89 28.48 -2.70 1.53
CA VAL A 89 28.32 -3.94 0.75
C VAL A 89 27.52 -3.63 -0.50
N ARG A 90 27.93 -4.19 -1.63
CA ARG A 90 27.15 -4.10 -2.88
C ARG A 90 26.00 -5.09 -2.80
N LEU A 91 24.77 -4.59 -2.93
CA LEU A 91 23.55 -5.40 -2.89
C LEU A 91 23.16 -5.87 -4.29
N SER A 92 23.31 -5.00 -5.28
CA SER A 92 23.08 -5.31 -6.69
C SER A 92 23.79 -4.29 -7.59
N GLY A 93 23.94 -4.55 -8.89
CA GLY A 93 24.43 -3.53 -9.81
C GLY A 93 24.48 -4.02 -11.25
N GLY A 94 25.04 -3.20 -12.13
CA GLY A 94 24.96 -3.42 -13.59
C GLY A 94 23.79 -2.67 -14.23
N TYR A 95 23.26 -1.65 -13.55
CA TYR A 95 22.16 -0.85 -14.08
C TYR A 95 22.71 0.21 -15.04
N GLU A 96 22.18 0.24 -16.25
CA GLU A 96 22.61 1.18 -17.29
C GLU A 96 22.15 2.61 -16.97
N ASN A 97 20.97 2.75 -16.35
CA ASN A 97 20.36 4.04 -16.04
C ASN A 97 19.98 4.19 -14.55
N SER A 98 19.69 5.43 -14.16
CA SER A 98 19.40 5.82 -12.77
C SER A 98 18.03 5.31 -12.30
N ASP A 99 17.10 5.11 -13.23
CA ASP A 99 15.71 4.74 -12.94
C ASP A 99 15.61 3.25 -12.60
N ASP A 100 16.32 2.39 -13.33
CA ASP A 100 16.46 0.97 -12.99
C ASP A 100 17.18 0.81 -11.64
N ALA A 101 18.25 1.58 -11.42
CA ALA A 101 18.93 1.59 -10.14
C ALA A 101 18.04 2.12 -8.99
N TYR A 102 17.12 3.05 -9.28
CA TYR A 102 16.14 3.54 -8.32
C TYR A 102 15.13 2.45 -7.95
N ARG A 103 14.56 1.76 -8.94
CA ARG A 103 13.65 0.63 -8.73
C ARG A 103 14.31 -0.48 -7.91
N ALA A 104 15.56 -0.80 -8.24
CA ALA A 104 16.36 -1.76 -7.50
C ALA A 104 16.71 -1.30 -6.07
N GLU A 105 16.99 -0.02 -5.88
CA GLU A 105 17.22 0.58 -4.56
C GLU A 105 15.97 0.46 -3.69
N SER A 106 14.80 0.82 -4.24
CA SER A 106 13.53 0.69 -3.52
C SER A 106 13.21 -0.77 -3.17
N LEU A 107 13.45 -1.73 -4.08
CA LEU A 107 13.35 -3.17 -3.78
C LEU A 107 14.29 -3.58 -2.64
N ALA A 108 15.54 -3.12 -2.68
CA ALA A 108 16.53 -3.46 -1.66
C ALA A 108 16.17 -2.84 -0.29
N ILE A 109 15.61 -1.62 -0.26
CA ILE A 109 15.09 -1.00 0.97
C ILE A 109 14.00 -1.88 1.58
N ASP A 110 13.05 -2.36 0.76
CA ASP A 110 11.94 -3.19 1.22
C ASP A 110 12.43 -4.56 1.74
N LEU A 111 13.26 -5.26 0.96
CA LEU A 111 13.79 -6.57 1.34
C LEU A 111 14.67 -6.53 2.59
N VAL A 112 15.61 -5.58 2.65
CA VAL A 112 16.48 -5.43 3.82
C VAL A 112 15.67 -4.93 5.02
N GLY A 113 14.72 -4.01 4.82
CA GLY A 113 13.82 -3.53 5.85
C GLY A 113 12.99 -4.64 6.49
N ASP A 114 12.42 -5.54 5.67
CA ASP A 114 11.66 -6.70 6.13
C ASP A 114 12.54 -7.72 6.85
N LEU A 115 13.75 -7.97 6.33
CA LEU A 115 14.74 -8.84 7.00
C LEU A 115 15.12 -8.31 8.39
N LEU A 116 15.39 -7.00 8.50
CA LEU A 116 15.69 -6.33 9.77
C LEU A 116 14.50 -6.44 10.73
N ARG A 117 13.28 -6.19 10.25
CA ARG A 117 12.06 -6.32 11.05
C ARG A 117 11.87 -7.74 11.58
N ALA A 118 12.02 -8.75 10.72
CA ALA A 118 11.91 -10.17 11.10
C ALA A 118 12.95 -10.57 12.15
N ALA A 119 14.14 -9.97 12.11
CA ALA A 119 15.20 -10.17 13.08
C ALA A 119 15.10 -9.26 14.33
N GLY A 120 14.02 -8.47 14.49
CA GLY A 120 13.84 -7.56 15.62
C GLY A 120 14.87 -6.41 15.66
N ARG A 121 15.32 -5.95 14.49
CA ARG A 121 16.36 -4.93 14.33
C ARG A 121 15.77 -3.55 14.04
N PRO A 122 16.51 -2.46 14.34
CA PRO A 122 16.11 -1.12 13.95
C PRO A 122 15.92 -1.02 12.42
N PRO A 123 14.96 -0.20 11.93
CA PRO A 123 14.74 0.00 10.51
C PRO A 123 15.89 0.77 9.86
N LEU A 124 15.95 0.73 8.52
CA LEU A 124 16.87 1.55 7.73
C LEU A 124 16.60 3.03 7.96
N THR A 125 17.67 3.83 8.00
CA THR A 125 17.61 5.30 8.23
C THR A 125 16.85 6.06 7.14
N ASN A 126 16.71 5.49 5.95
CA ASN A 126 15.95 6.02 4.82
C ASN A 126 14.65 5.22 4.52
N ALA A 127 14.22 4.34 5.43
CA ALA A 127 12.88 3.76 5.35
C ALA A 127 11.84 4.82 5.75
N GLN A 128 11.53 5.73 4.82
CA GLN A 128 10.41 6.68 4.97
C GLN A 128 9.15 6.12 4.31
N PRO A 129 7.96 6.35 4.89
CA PRO A 129 6.69 6.06 4.22
C PRO A 129 6.66 6.77 2.86
N GLY A 130 6.52 6.02 1.76
CA GLY A 130 6.48 6.55 0.39
C GLY A 130 7.76 6.34 -0.44
N HIS A 131 8.86 5.85 0.16
CA HIS A 131 10.05 5.37 -0.57
C HIS A 131 10.03 3.86 -0.87
N HIS A 132 8.97 3.18 -0.46
CA HIS A 132 8.69 1.80 -0.87
C HIS A 132 8.44 1.79 -2.38
N ALA A 133 8.96 0.81 -3.08
CA ALA A 133 8.75 0.69 -4.52
C ALA A 133 7.30 0.34 -4.89
N GLY A 134 6.38 0.43 -3.93
CA GLY A 134 5.08 -0.23 -3.98
C GLY A 134 5.17 -1.72 -4.34
N PHE A 135 6.32 -2.37 -4.11
CA PHE A 135 6.40 -3.79 -4.37
C PHE A 135 5.46 -4.50 -3.42
N ILE A 136 4.45 -5.12 -4.02
CA ILE A 136 3.59 -6.08 -3.38
C ILE A 136 4.52 -7.10 -2.69
N PRO A 137 4.44 -7.31 -1.36
CA PRO A 137 5.27 -8.28 -0.64
C PRO A 137 5.37 -9.59 -1.42
N LEU A 138 6.54 -10.25 -1.51
CA LEU A 138 6.72 -11.43 -2.38
C LEU A 138 5.61 -12.48 -2.23
N GLY A 139 5.13 -12.72 -1.00
CA GLY A 139 3.99 -13.61 -0.75
C GLY A 139 2.67 -13.11 -1.38
N GLU A 140 2.46 -11.81 -1.42
CA GLU A 140 1.33 -11.16 -2.09
C GLU A 140 1.57 -11.09 -3.63
N HIS A 141 2.81 -10.94 -4.11
CA HIS A 141 3.15 -11.04 -5.54
C HIS A 141 2.87 -12.44 -6.10
N PHE A 142 3.35 -13.50 -5.44
CA PHE A 142 3.09 -14.89 -5.87
C PHE A 142 1.60 -15.24 -5.87
N ARG A 143 0.83 -14.71 -4.90
CA ARG A 143 -0.64 -14.84 -4.89
C ARG A 143 -1.31 -14.21 -6.12
N PHE A 144 -0.66 -13.26 -6.78
CA PHE A 144 -1.24 -12.47 -7.86
C PHE A 144 -0.73 -12.83 -9.26
N VAL A 145 0.49 -13.37 -9.36
CA VAL A 145 1.04 -13.88 -10.61
C VAL A 145 0.45 -15.25 -10.97
N THR A 146 0.16 -16.08 -9.96
CA THR A 146 -0.54 -17.37 -10.14
C THR A 146 -2.01 -17.21 -9.74
N SER A 147 -2.78 -16.46 -10.54
CA SER A 147 -4.22 -16.36 -10.30
C SER A 147 -4.87 -17.70 -10.64
N GLU A 148 -5.14 -18.53 -9.62
CA GLU A 148 -6.08 -19.62 -9.80
C GLU A 148 -7.49 -19.05 -9.99
N ASP A 149 -8.27 -19.76 -10.79
CA ASP A 149 -9.62 -19.37 -11.05
C ASP A 149 -10.55 -19.76 -9.89
N MET A 150 -11.53 -18.90 -9.63
CA MET A 150 -12.62 -19.14 -8.70
C MET A 150 -13.93 -18.90 -9.45
N ASP A 151 -14.67 -19.97 -9.67
CA ASP A 151 -15.99 -19.91 -10.30
C ASP A 151 -17.01 -19.45 -9.26
N ILE A 152 -17.67 -18.34 -9.57
CA ILE A 152 -18.69 -17.73 -8.74
C ILE A 152 -20.06 -18.19 -9.24
N PRO A 153 -20.93 -18.72 -8.37
CA PRO A 153 -22.30 -19.06 -8.75
C PRO A 153 -23.06 -17.86 -9.33
N PRO A 154 -23.97 -18.08 -10.30
CA PRO A 154 -24.78 -17.01 -10.85
C PRO A 154 -25.67 -16.39 -9.76
N ALA A 155 -25.79 -15.05 -9.78
CA ALA A 155 -26.49 -14.25 -8.75
C ALA A 155 -27.99 -14.59 -8.56
N ASN A 156 -28.56 -15.40 -9.47
CA ASN A 156 -30.00 -15.67 -9.54
C ASN A 156 -30.42 -16.93 -8.76
N GLY A 157 -29.47 -17.68 -8.19
CA GLY A 157 -29.77 -18.83 -7.33
C GLY A 157 -30.31 -18.38 -5.98
N ARG A 158 -31.63 -18.19 -5.85
CA ARG A 158 -32.32 -17.98 -4.55
C ARG A 158 -32.35 -19.26 -3.71
N GLY A 159 -31.20 -19.89 -3.50
CA GLY A 159 -31.05 -20.94 -2.49
C GLY A 159 -30.92 -20.33 -1.10
N ASN A 160 -31.34 -21.06 -0.06
CA ASN A 160 -30.97 -20.73 1.32
C ASN A 160 -29.45 -20.95 1.48
N VAL A 161 -28.68 -19.92 1.19
CA VAL A 161 -27.22 -19.93 1.37
C VAL A 161 -26.90 -19.75 2.85
N PRO A 162 -25.97 -20.54 3.43
CA PRO A 162 -25.52 -20.35 4.80
C PRO A 162 -25.01 -18.92 5.04
N ARG A 163 -25.43 -18.33 6.16
CA ARG A 163 -24.96 -17.02 6.63
C ARG A 163 -23.44 -17.08 6.81
N GLY A 164 -22.70 -16.19 6.13
CA GLY A 164 -21.24 -16.10 6.20
C GLY A 164 -20.50 -16.29 4.87
N ASP A 165 -21.14 -16.90 3.87
CA ASP A 165 -20.53 -17.11 2.55
C ASP A 165 -20.71 -15.93 1.59
N HIS A 166 -21.25 -14.80 2.08
CA HIS A 166 -21.50 -13.63 1.26
C HIS A 166 -20.38 -12.59 1.35
N ALA A 167 -19.97 -12.07 0.19
CA ALA A 167 -19.04 -10.95 0.09
C ALA A 167 -19.59 -9.83 -0.79
N LEU A 168 -19.25 -8.59 -0.45
CA LEU A 168 -19.47 -7.43 -1.30
C LEU A 168 -18.26 -7.27 -2.23
N LEU A 169 -18.40 -7.65 -3.50
CA LEU A 169 -17.38 -7.37 -4.50
C LEU A 169 -17.55 -5.94 -5.03
N VAL A 170 -16.48 -5.15 -4.96
CA VAL A 170 -16.41 -3.78 -5.47
C VAL A 170 -15.37 -3.70 -6.58
N LYS A 171 -15.63 -2.85 -7.57
CA LYS A 171 -14.75 -2.61 -8.72
C LYS A 171 -13.73 -1.54 -8.37
N GLY A 172 -12.46 -1.85 -8.56
CA GLY A 172 -11.40 -0.84 -8.64
C GLY A 172 -11.10 -0.49 -10.09
N THR A 173 -10.41 0.64 -10.28
CA THR A 173 -10.01 1.15 -11.59
C THR A 173 -8.53 1.56 -11.53
N ALA A 174 -7.81 1.39 -12.64
CA ALA A 174 -6.42 1.84 -12.79
C ALA A 174 -6.34 3.35 -13.12
N GLU A 175 -7.46 3.96 -13.49
CA GLU A 175 -7.53 5.37 -13.84
C GLU A 175 -7.40 6.26 -12.59
N GLN A 176 -6.69 7.37 -12.78
CA GLN A 176 -6.61 8.43 -11.78
C GLN A 176 -7.90 9.25 -11.80
N PHE A 177 -8.33 9.72 -10.63
CA PHE A 177 -9.50 10.59 -10.52
C PHE A 177 -9.13 11.87 -9.80
N VAL A 178 -9.58 12.99 -10.36
CA VAL A 178 -9.58 14.30 -9.69
C VAL A 178 -11.00 14.52 -9.18
N ASN A 179 -11.16 14.76 -7.88
CA ASN A 179 -12.46 15.07 -7.29
C ASN A 179 -12.31 16.20 -6.28
N ALA A 180 -13.31 17.08 -6.24
CA ALA A 180 -13.45 18.10 -5.22
C ALA A 180 -13.56 17.47 -3.82
N GLY A 181 -13.17 18.25 -2.80
CA GLY A 181 -13.42 17.90 -1.39
C GLY A 181 -14.92 17.83 -1.09
N HIS A 182 -15.28 17.16 0.00
CA HIS A 182 -16.67 17.08 0.48
C HIS A 182 -16.83 17.88 1.77
N ARG A 183 -17.99 18.52 1.97
CA ARG A 183 -18.32 19.25 3.19
C ARG A 183 -19.19 18.39 4.11
N LEU A 184 -18.97 18.47 5.42
CA LEU A 184 -19.87 17.87 6.41
C LEU A 184 -21.18 18.66 6.48
N LEU A 185 -22.31 17.96 6.38
CA LEU A 185 -23.64 18.51 6.52
C LEU A 185 -24.13 18.27 7.95
N THR A 186 -24.48 19.33 8.67
CA THR A 186 -25.00 19.26 10.04
C THR A 186 -26.51 19.32 10.10
N ASP A 187 -27.14 19.99 9.14
CA ASP A 187 -28.55 20.39 9.20
C ASP A 187 -29.32 19.92 7.95
N VAL A 188 -29.35 18.61 7.72
CA VAL A 188 -30.13 17.99 6.63
C VAL A 188 -31.14 17.00 7.21
N GLU A 189 -32.39 17.13 6.75
CA GLU A 189 -33.43 16.16 7.05
C GLU A 189 -33.07 14.81 6.45
N LEU A 190 -33.06 13.77 7.30
CA LEU A 190 -32.82 12.41 6.85
C LEU A 190 -34.14 11.83 6.34
N PRO A 191 -34.10 10.98 5.29
CA PRO A 191 -35.21 10.11 4.97
C PRO A 191 -35.70 9.36 6.22
N ALA A 192 -37.01 9.27 6.43
CA ALA A 192 -37.59 8.69 7.66
C ALA A 192 -37.07 7.28 8.01
N ALA A 193 -36.77 6.46 6.99
CA ALA A 193 -36.19 5.13 7.15
C ALA A 193 -34.80 5.14 7.82
N LEU A 194 -34.11 6.28 7.82
CA LEU A 194 -32.73 6.44 8.30
C LEU A 194 -32.64 7.18 9.63
N GLU A 195 -33.72 7.84 10.05
CA GLU A 195 -33.79 8.57 11.31
C GLU A 195 -33.39 7.70 12.52
N PRO A 196 -33.81 6.42 12.63
CA PRO A 196 -33.39 5.54 13.72
C PRO A 196 -31.87 5.27 13.75
N HIS A 197 -31.15 5.56 12.68
CA HIS A 197 -29.73 5.27 12.53
C HIS A 197 -28.83 6.52 12.59
N ARG A 198 -29.39 7.72 12.80
CA ARG A 198 -28.67 9.01 12.74
C ARG A 198 -27.34 9.03 13.48
N SER A 199 -27.25 8.43 14.67
CA SER A 199 -26.02 8.37 15.48
C SER A 199 -24.85 7.62 14.84
N ARG A 200 -25.13 6.81 13.81
CA ARG A 200 -24.14 6.04 13.05
C ARG A 200 -23.81 6.69 11.71
N LEU A 201 -24.40 7.84 11.40
CA LEU A 201 -24.29 8.49 10.09
C LEU A 201 -23.39 9.72 10.14
N LYS A 202 -22.64 9.91 9.06
CA LYS A 202 -21.98 11.16 8.73
C LYS A 202 -22.54 11.66 7.41
N LEU A 203 -23.19 12.82 7.42
CA LEU A 203 -23.84 13.40 6.24
C LEU A 203 -22.84 14.26 5.47
N LEU A 204 -22.68 14.02 4.17
CA LEU A 204 -21.70 14.71 3.34
C LEU A 204 -22.33 15.31 2.09
N ASP A 205 -21.89 16.52 1.74
CA ASP A 205 -22.26 17.17 0.49
C ASP A 205 -21.34 16.71 -0.65
N ASP A 206 -21.92 16.23 -1.74
CA ASP A 206 -21.23 15.91 -3.00
C ASP A 206 -21.64 16.81 -4.16
N SER A 207 -22.42 17.86 -3.90
CA SER A 207 -22.66 18.89 -4.91
C SER A 207 -21.33 19.56 -5.27
N ALA A 208 -21.05 19.64 -6.57
CA ALA A 208 -19.75 19.93 -7.15
C ALA A 208 -19.23 21.37 -6.94
N GLU A 209 -19.75 22.11 -5.96
CA GLU A 209 -19.12 23.35 -5.53
C GLU A 209 -17.88 23.00 -4.72
N ALA A 210 -16.78 22.94 -5.48
CA ALA A 210 -15.43 22.94 -4.97
C ALA A 210 -15.36 23.79 -3.69
N VAL A 211 -14.89 23.18 -2.60
CA VAL A 211 -14.27 23.99 -1.56
C VAL A 211 -13.25 24.85 -2.29
N ASP A 212 -13.45 26.17 -2.24
CA ASP A 212 -12.56 27.22 -2.74
C ASP A 212 -11.27 27.23 -1.91
N THR A 213 -10.60 26.08 -1.85
CA THR A 213 -9.21 25.97 -1.48
C THR A 213 -8.48 25.86 -2.80
N ALA A 214 -8.06 27.00 -3.31
CA ALA A 214 -7.25 27.15 -4.52
C ALA A 214 -5.95 26.31 -4.54
N ASP A 215 -5.68 25.49 -3.53
CA ASP A 215 -4.39 24.83 -3.33
C ASP A 215 -4.35 23.32 -3.48
N HIS A 216 -5.46 22.55 -3.51
CA HIS A 216 -5.34 21.09 -3.52
C HIS A 216 -6.37 20.39 -4.41
N GLU A 217 -6.10 20.35 -5.73
CA GLU A 217 -6.58 19.23 -6.53
C GLU A 217 -6.03 17.93 -5.93
N ILE A 218 -6.89 17.17 -5.24
CA ILE A 218 -6.50 15.88 -4.70
C ILE A 218 -6.52 14.88 -5.86
N VAL A 219 -5.40 14.77 -6.57
CA VAL A 219 -5.16 13.71 -7.54
C VAL A 219 -5.09 12.38 -6.79
N ARG A 220 -6.02 11.47 -7.10
CA ARG A 220 -6.07 10.14 -6.47
C ARG A 220 -5.65 9.08 -7.48
N PRO A 221 -4.51 8.39 -7.26
CA PRO A 221 -4.02 7.40 -8.21
C PRO A 221 -4.99 6.22 -8.27
N GLY A 222 -5.23 5.68 -9.46
CA GLY A 222 -5.92 4.40 -9.62
C GLY A 222 -5.17 3.26 -8.93
N TRP A 223 -5.72 2.06 -9.00
CA TRP A 223 -4.98 0.89 -8.53
C TRP A 223 -3.82 0.62 -9.48
N ASP A 224 -2.62 0.57 -8.92
CA ASP A 224 -1.37 0.26 -9.61
C ASP A 224 -0.72 -0.92 -8.89
N SER A 225 -0.23 -1.91 -9.64
CA SER A 225 0.50 -3.04 -9.07
C SER A 225 1.86 -2.64 -8.52
N ASP A 226 2.47 -1.61 -9.09
CA ASP A 226 3.76 -1.07 -8.68
C ASP A 226 3.59 0.01 -7.60
N ASN A 227 2.37 0.45 -7.33
CA ASN A 227 2.05 1.37 -6.23
C ASN A 227 0.67 1.05 -5.63
N PRO A 228 0.53 -0.10 -4.96
CA PRO A 228 -0.72 -0.55 -4.39
C PRO A 228 -1.20 0.44 -3.33
N TRP A 229 -2.53 0.58 -3.24
CA TRP A 229 -3.13 1.44 -2.23
C TRP A 229 -2.73 1.04 -0.80
N ASN A 230 -2.36 2.03 -0.01
CA ASN A 230 -2.29 1.88 1.43
C ASN A 230 -3.71 1.83 2.05
N ASP A 231 -3.79 1.47 3.34
CA ASP A 231 -5.08 1.28 4.03
C ASP A 231 -5.93 2.56 4.07
N ASN A 232 -5.29 3.73 4.23
CA ASN A 232 -5.99 5.01 4.24
C ASN A 232 -6.61 5.33 2.86
N GLN A 233 -5.87 5.09 1.78
CA GLN A 233 -6.36 5.26 0.41
C GLN A 233 -7.54 4.31 0.12
N ALA A 234 -7.45 3.06 0.57
CA ALA A 234 -8.53 2.09 0.39
C ALA A 234 -9.80 2.49 1.16
N ARG A 235 -9.67 2.92 2.42
CA ARG A 235 -10.81 3.39 3.24
C ARG A 235 -11.47 4.63 2.65
N ASP A 236 -10.67 5.60 2.23
CA ASP A 236 -11.16 6.81 1.57
C ASP A 236 -11.95 6.44 0.32
N ARG A 237 -11.42 5.52 -0.49
CA ARG A 237 -12.09 5.05 -1.69
C ARG A 237 -13.39 4.31 -1.41
N ALA A 238 -13.40 3.43 -0.42
CA ALA A 238 -14.58 2.67 -0.04
C ALA A 238 -15.75 3.56 0.37
N ARG A 239 -15.44 4.63 1.11
CA ARG A 239 -16.43 5.61 1.53
C ARG A 239 -16.94 6.47 0.38
N ARG A 240 -16.13 6.72 -0.64
CA ARG A 240 -16.44 7.75 -1.65
C ARG A 240 -16.85 7.21 -3.01
N TYR A 241 -16.43 6.00 -3.39
CA TYR A 241 -16.63 5.47 -4.75
C TYR A 241 -17.43 4.18 -4.80
N TRP A 242 -17.41 3.38 -3.72
CA TRP A 242 -18.21 2.16 -3.65
C TRP A 242 -19.60 2.47 -3.11
N LYS A 243 -20.24 3.42 -3.78
CA LYS A 243 -21.49 4.03 -3.34
C LYS A 243 -22.65 3.03 -3.47
N LEU A 244 -23.27 2.69 -2.34
CA LEU A 244 -24.43 1.81 -2.26
C LEU A 244 -25.74 2.61 -2.30
N GLY A 245 -26.78 2.05 -2.92
CA GLY A 245 -28.11 2.65 -2.91
C GLY A 245 -28.72 2.67 -1.50
N VAL A 246 -29.52 3.69 -1.19
CA VAL A 246 -30.13 3.90 0.15
C VAL A 246 -30.82 2.66 0.67
N ASP A 247 -31.69 2.04 -0.12
CA ASP A 247 -32.52 0.92 0.34
C ASP A 247 -31.66 -0.29 0.75
N ARG A 248 -30.54 -0.51 0.06
CA ARG A 248 -29.62 -1.60 0.39
C ARG A 248 -28.90 -1.34 1.70
N ALA A 249 -28.31 -0.15 1.85
CA ALA A 249 -27.59 0.22 3.06
C ALA A 249 -28.52 0.29 4.28
N ALA A 250 -29.72 0.85 4.10
CA ALA A 250 -30.75 0.88 5.14
C ALA A 250 -31.19 -0.54 5.56
N GLY A 251 -31.41 -1.44 4.60
CA GLY A 251 -31.72 -2.85 4.89
C GLY A 251 -30.64 -3.53 5.73
N TRP A 252 -29.36 -3.29 5.41
CA TRP A 252 -28.23 -3.81 6.18
C TRP A 252 -28.06 -3.15 7.55
N LEU A 253 -28.44 -1.89 7.71
CA LEU A 253 -28.44 -1.22 9.02
C LEU A 253 -29.55 -1.73 9.93
N ALA A 254 -30.71 -2.04 9.36
CA ALA A 254 -31.86 -2.59 10.06
C ALA A 254 -31.67 -4.08 10.42
N ASP A 255 -31.07 -4.85 9.52
CA ASP A 255 -30.69 -6.25 9.74
C ASP A 255 -29.20 -6.47 9.39
N PRO A 256 -28.28 -6.22 10.35
CA PRO A 256 -26.84 -6.39 10.15
C PRO A 256 -26.44 -7.81 9.76
N GLU A 257 -27.21 -8.82 10.18
CA GLU A 257 -26.96 -10.22 9.84
C GLU A 257 -27.22 -10.52 8.35
N SER A 258 -27.97 -9.67 7.66
CA SER A 258 -28.20 -9.75 6.21
C SER A 258 -27.07 -9.11 5.37
N ALA A 259 -26.17 -8.37 6.01
CA ALA A 259 -25.08 -7.70 5.32
C ALA A 259 -23.90 -8.67 5.05
N PRO A 260 -23.21 -8.57 3.90
CA PRO A 260 -21.99 -9.33 3.66
C PRO A 260 -20.95 -9.10 4.76
N ALA A 261 -20.27 -10.14 5.21
CA ALA A 261 -19.25 -10.02 6.24
C ALA A 261 -17.94 -9.43 5.70
N VAL A 262 -17.69 -9.55 4.40
CA VAL A 262 -16.43 -9.21 3.75
C VAL A 262 -16.67 -8.29 2.55
N VAL A 263 -15.76 -7.35 2.33
CA VAL A 263 -15.64 -6.53 1.13
C VAL A 263 -14.41 -6.97 0.34
N LEU A 264 -14.58 -7.28 -0.95
CA LEU A 264 -13.52 -7.69 -1.87
C LEU A 264 -13.29 -6.63 -2.93
N LEU A 265 -12.04 -6.18 -3.12
CA LEU A 265 -11.68 -5.35 -4.27
C LEU A 265 -11.33 -6.23 -5.46
N GLY A 266 -12.17 -6.22 -6.50
CA GLY A 266 -11.87 -6.78 -7.80
C GLY A 266 -11.27 -5.73 -8.74
N ILE A 267 -10.11 -6.02 -9.33
CA ILE A 267 -9.51 -5.24 -10.41
C ILE A 267 -9.74 -5.97 -11.74
N PRO A 268 -10.39 -5.34 -12.72
CA PRO A 268 -10.42 -5.86 -14.08
C PRO A 268 -8.99 -5.92 -14.65
N ASP A 269 -8.61 -7.08 -15.16
CA ASP A 269 -7.29 -7.36 -15.75
C ASP A 269 -7.51 -8.17 -17.03
N GLY A 270 -7.69 -7.48 -18.15
CA GLY A 270 -8.11 -8.09 -19.42
C GLY A 270 -9.47 -8.79 -19.32
N ALA A 271 -9.47 -10.12 -19.49
CA ALA A 271 -10.67 -10.96 -19.47
C ALA A 271 -11.04 -11.52 -18.09
N LYS A 272 -10.36 -11.09 -17.02
CA LYS A 272 -10.58 -11.57 -15.65
C LYS A 272 -10.79 -10.43 -14.65
N THR A 273 -11.45 -10.75 -13.55
CA THR A 273 -11.54 -9.87 -12.37
C THR A 273 -10.69 -10.47 -11.27
N VAL A 274 -9.55 -9.87 -10.93
CA VAL A 274 -8.67 -10.42 -9.88
C VAL A 274 -8.92 -9.71 -8.57
N VAL A 275 -9.11 -10.48 -7.50
CA VAL A 275 -9.29 -9.91 -6.15
C VAL A 275 -7.94 -9.48 -5.59
N ARG A 276 -7.79 -8.18 -5.32
CA ARG A 276 -6.53 -7.60 -4.78
C ARG A 276 -6.58 -7.36 -3.28
N TYR A 277 -7.76 -7.09 -2.74
CA TYR A 277 -7.91 -6.83 -1.31
C TYR A 277 -9.17 -7.48 -0.77
N ALA A 278 -9.13 -7.76 0.53
CA ALA A 278 -10.26 -8.21 1.32
C ALA A 278 -10.26 -7.47 2.64
N TRP A 279 -11.42 -7.01 3.07
CA TRP A 279 -11.63 -6.37 4.38
C TRP A 279 -12.89 -6.92 5.02
N GLU A 280 -12.97 -6.86 6.35
CA GLU A 280 -14.25 -6.98 7.05
C GLU A 280 -15.15 -5.80 6.63
N LEU A 281 -16.45 -6.04 6.48
CA LEU A 281 -17.43 -4.95 6.46
C LEU A 281 -17.64 -4.48 7.90
N GLN A 282 -17.24 -3.25 8.23
CA GLN A 282 -17.38 -2.72 9.59
C GLN A 282 -18.83 -2.25 9.81
N GLN A 283 -19.73 -3.21 10.02
CA GLN A 283 -21.16 -2.95 10.13
C GLN A 283 -21.46 -1.90 11.22
N SER A 284 -20.87 -2.03 12.40
CA SER A 284 -21.04 -1.11 13.54
C SER A 284 -20.34 0.24 13.37
N GLY A 285 -19.55 0.42 12.31
CA GLY A 285 -18.83 1.65 12.03
C GLY A 285 -19.75 2.81 11.61
N THR A 286 -19.15 3.99 11.48
CA THR A 286 -19.84 5.15 10.92
C THR A 286 -19.99 4.99 9.41
N TRP A 287 -21.21 5.16 8.93
CA TRP A 287 -21.53 5.15 7.51
C TRP A 287 -21.59 6.58 6.99
N GLU A 288 -20.97 6.83 5.83
CA GLU A 288 -21.01 8.13 5.18
C GLU A 288 -22.17 8.16 4.18
N PHE A 289 -23.13 9.06 4.38
CA PHE A 289 -24.30 9.22 3.53
C PHE A 289 -24.20 10.53 2.74
N PHE A 290 -24.48 10.46 1.44
CA PHE A 290 -24.46 11.59 0.51
C PHE A 290 -25.90 11.93 0.12
N PRO A 291 -26.53 12.96 0.72
CA PRO A 291 -27.96 13.23 0.53
C PRO A 291 -28.32 13.58 -0.91
N ALA A 292 -27.48 14.35 -1.61
CA ALA A 292 -27.77 14.80 -2.98
C ALA A 292 -27.76 13.64 -3.99
N SER A 293 -26.79 12.73 -3.91
CA SER A 293 -26.78 11.52 -4.75
C SER A 293 -27.60 10.35 -4.20
N ARG A 294 -28.07 10.43 -2.95
CA ARG A 294 -28.75 9.34 -2.22
C ARG A 294 -27.93 8.05 -2.22
N LEU A 295 -26.65 8.16 -1.91
CA LEU A 295 -25.70 7.06 -1.93
C LEU A 295 -24.92 6.94 -0.62
N TRP A 296 -24.35 5.76 -0.37
CA TRP A 296 -23.68 5.40 0.88
C TRP A 296 -22.27 4.88 0.67
N GLY A 297 -21.32 5.39 1.45
CA GLY A 297 -19.97 4.85 1.53
C GLY A 297 -19.90 3.54 2.30
N VAL A 298 -18.98 2.66 1.92
CA VAL A 298 -18.76 1.37 2.59
C VAL A 298 -17.76 1.53 3.74
N PRO A 299 -18.13 1.23 5.00
CA PRO A 299 -17.19 1.25 6.11
C PRO A 299 -16.34 -0.02 6.09
N LEU A 300 -15.04 0.12 5.79
CA LEU A 300 -14.10 -0.99 5.88
C LEU A 300 -13.66 -1.22 7.33
N GLY A 301 -13.54 -2.48 7.72
CA GLY A 301 -12.98 -2.93 8.99
C GLY A 301 -11.51 -3.30 8.86
N ARG A 302 -11.11 -4.41 9.49
CA ARG A 302 -9.73 -4.92 9.39
C ARG A 302 -9.44 -5.50 8.00
N ARG A 303 -8.22 -5.32 7.51
CA ARG A 303 -7.73 -5.98 6.28
C ARG A 303 -7.53 -7.48 6.54
N LEU A 304 -8.08 -8.32 5.66
CA LEU A 304 -8.07 -9.78 5.78
C LEU A 304 -7.00 -10.39 4.88
N HIS A 305 -5.76 -10.47 5.37
CA HIS A 305 -4.61 -10.92 4.57
C HIS A 305 -4.64 -12.40 4.16
N SER A 306 -5.49 -13.23 4.77
CA SER A 306 -5.58 -14.67 4.50
C SER A 306 -6.90 -15.09 3.85
N HIS A 307 -7.69 -14.14 3.35
CA HIS A 307 -8.98 -14.46 2.74
C HIS A 307 -8.83 -15.31 1.47
N ARG A 308 -9.63 -16.38 1.33
CA ARG A 308 -9.51 -17.39 0.26
C ARG A 308 -9.63 -16.84 -1.17
N ALA A 309 -10.34 -15.74 -1.34
CA ALA A 309 -10.53 -15.11 -2.65
C ALA A 309 -9.32 -14.25 -3.06
N LEU A 310 -8.41 -13.89 -2.15
CA LEU A 310 -7.27 -13.03 -2.50
C LEU A 310 -6.40 -13.66 -3.58
N GLY A 311 -6.21 -12.89 -4.65
CA GLY A 311 -5.43 -13.27 -5.82
C GLY A 311 -6.08 -14.23 -6.78
N ARG A 312 -7.31 -14.65 -6.48
CA ARG A 312 -8.11 -15.46 -7.40
C ARG A 312 -8.68 -14.60 -8.52
N ALA A 313 -8.75 -15.21 -9.70
CA ALA A 313 -9.49 -14.65 -10.83
C ALA A 313 -10.95 -15.10 -10.73
N LEU A 314 -11.87 -14.15 -10.60
CA LEU A 314 -13.29 -14.42 -10.48
C LEU A 314 -13.95 -14.48 -11.85
N TYR A 315 -14.68 -15.56 -12.07
CA TYR A 315 -15.49 -15.79 -13.26
C TYR A 315 -16.92 -16.18 -12.90
N GLU A 316 -17.86 -15.92 -13.79
CA GLU A 316 -19.21 -16.48 -13.74
C GLU A 316 -19.52 -17.19 -15.06
N ASP A 317 -20.30 -18.26 -14.98
CA ASP A 317 -20.91 -18.87 -16.17
C ASP A 317 -22.20 -18.12 -16.49
N ARG A 318 -22.28 -17.60 -17.71
CA ARG A 318 -23.46 -16.94 -18.25
C ARG A 318 -23.75 -17.50 -19.63
N ASP A 319 -24.89 -18.18 -19.74
CA ASP A 319 -25.36 -18.79 -20.99
C ASP A 319 -24.32 -19.74 -21.62
N GLY A 320 -23.62 -20.53 -20.80
CA GLY A 320 -22.60 -21.48 -21.22
C GLY A 320 -21.27 -20.82 -21.61
N ARG A 321 -21.08 -19.54 -21.26
CA ARG A 321 -19.85 -18.79 -21.49
C ARG A 321 -19.28 -18.30 -20.17
N ARG A 322 -17.98 -18.49 -20.02
CA ARG A 322 -17.23 -17.95 -18.89
C ARG A 322 -16.97 -16.46 -19.11
N VAL A 323 -17.48 -15.61 -18.22
CA VAL A 323 -17.32 -14.16 -18.29
C VAL A 323 -16.75 -13.62 -16.98
N GLN A 324 -16.05 -12.49 -17.04
CA GLN A 324 -15.55 -11.84 -15.83
C GLN A 324 -16.70 -11.24 -15.00
N VAL A 325 -16.60 -11.35 -13.68
CA VAL A 325 -17.67 -11.01 -12.73
C VAL A 325 -18.03 -9.51 -12.71
N LEU A 326 -17.10 -8.61 -13.09
CA LEU A 326 -17.30 -7.15 -13.07
C LEU A 326 -17.29 -6.43 -14.44
N ALA A 327 -17.19 -7.15 -15.57
CA ALA A 327 -17.16 -6.51 -16.90
C ALA A 327 -18.35 -5.57 -17.10
N ASN A 328 -19.54 -6.03 -16.72
CA ASN A 328 -20.82 -5.42 -17.10
C ASN A 328 -21.58 -4.77 -15.93
N HIS A 329 -20.98 -4.69 -14.74
CA HIS A 329 -21.63 -4.08 -13.58
C HIS A 329 -21.42 -2.56 -13.58
N VAL A 330 -22.39 -1.84 -14.15
CA VAL A 330 -22.43 -0.36 -14.22
C VAL A 330 -22.37 0.28 -12.83
N ALA A 331 -23.00 -0.35 -11.83
CA ALA A 331 -23.01 0.14 -10.44
C ALA A 331 -21.63 0.05 -9.74
N GLY A 332 -20.65 -0.64 -10.33
CA GLY A 332 -19.31 -0.78 -9.74
C GLY A 332 -19.23 -1.69 -8.52
N TRP A 333 -20.31 -2.39 -8.13
CA TRP A 333 -20.30 -3.39 -7.06
C TRP A 333 -21.40 -4.45 -7.25
N ARG A 334 -21.28 -5.57 -6.54
CA ARG A 334 -22.31 -6.62 -6.40
C ARG A 334 -22.08 -7.47 -5.15
N THR A 335 -23.12 -8.11 -4.64
CA THR A 335 -22.98 -9.17 -3.64
C THR A 335 -22.69 -10.50 -4.32
N LEU A 336 -21.74 -11.25 -3.79
CA LEU A 336 -21.35 -12.60 -4.22
C LEU A 336 -21.72 -13.62 -3.15
N GLN A 337 -21.87 -14.86 -3.60
CA GLN A 337 -21.68 -16.04 -2.78
C GLN A 337 -20.31 -16.62 -3.12
N LEU A 338 -19.49 -16.93 -2.11
CA LEU A 338 -18.12 -17.39 -2.24
C LEU A 338 -17.93 -18.88 -1.98
#